data_AF-A0A411DH53-F1
#
_entry.id   AF-A0A411DH53-F1
#
_cell.length_a   1.000
_cell.length_b   1.000
_cell.length_c   1.000
_cell.angle_alpha   90.00
_cell.angle_beta   90.00
_cell.angle_gamma   90.00
#
_symmetry.space_group_name_H-M   'P 1'
#
loop_
_entity.id
_entity.type
_entity.pdbx_description
1 polymer ?
#
loop_
_entity_poly.entity_id
_entity_poly.type
_entity_poly.pdbx_seq_one_letter_code
_entity_poly.pdbx_strand_id
1 'polypeptide(L)'
;METTKITEINNIIDTYLIFESLSTIDDEQYKKVVIEFFKELDQLKKKGILIDNELIRFISEKYSEISEKFEENPIYEERIQRILPEISEYCSPPYFWDTPLHDYMKNKWGLTINASGLQL
;
A
#
# COMPACT_ATOMS: atom_id res chain seq x y z
N MET A 1 17.30 14.12 4.58
CA MET A 1 15.85 14.11 4.90
C MET A 1 15.09 13.28 3.87
N GLU A 2 15.39 13.41 2.57
CA GLU A 2 14.85 12.55 1.48
C GLU A 2 15.12 11.05 1.65
N THR A 3 16.36 10.67 2.03
CA THR A 3 16.73 9.27 2.24
C THR A 3 15.84 8.58 3.29
N THR A 4 15.44 9.32 4.33
CA THR A 4 14.60 8.79 5.41
C THR A 4 13.19 8.43 4.93
N LYS A 5 12.59 9.26 4.07
CA LYS A 5 11.26 9.03 3.49
C LYS A 5 11.24 7.77 2.62
N ILE A 6 12.22 7.63 1.72
CA ILE A 6 12.34 6.44 0.86
C ILE A 6 12.55 5.19 1.72
N THR A 7 13.43 5.25 2.72
CA THR A 7 13.63 4.13 3.64
C THR A 7 12.37 3.75 4.42
N GLU A 8 11.61 4.74 4.93
CA GLU A 8 10.36 4.45 5.65
C GLU A 8 9.33 3.76 4.74
N ILE A 9 9.17 4.21 3.50
CA ILE A 9 8.21 3.60 2.55
C ILE A 9 8.70 2.23 2.07
N ASN A 10 10.00 2.08 1.79
CA ASN A 10 10.58 0.78 1.47
C ASN A 10 10.31 -0.23 2.58
N ASN A 11 10.54 0.15 3.84
CA ASN A 11 10.29 -0.72 4.98
C ASN A 11 8.82 -1.14 5.08
N ILE A 12 7.87 -0.25 4.81
CA ILE A 12 6.44 -0.58 4.78
C ILE A 12 6.15 -1.58 3.65
N ILE A 13 6.64 -1.33 2.44
CA ILE A 13 6.48 -2.24 1.29
C ILE A 13 7.06 -3.62 1.62
N ASP A 14 8.31 -3.68 2.07
CA ASP A 14 9.01 -4.94 2.39
C ASP A 14 8.40 -5.68 3.59
N THR A 15 7.68 -4.99 4.48
CA THR A 15 7.01 -5.61 5.63
C THR A 15 5.68 -6.25 5.25
N TYR A 16 4.88 -5.58 4.42
CA TYR A 16 3.49 -5.97 4.18
C TYR A 16 3.24 -6.62 2.83
N LEU A 17 4.08 -6.32 1.82
CA LEU A 17 3.90 -6.79 0.45
C LEU A 17 4.82 -7.98 0.12
N ILE A 18 5.04 -8.87 1.10
CA ILE A 18 5.93 -10.02 0.99
C ILE A 18 5.27 -11.13 0.14
N PHE A 19 5.98 -11.63 -0.86
CA PHE A 19 5.51 -12.67 -1.77
C PHE A 19 4.99 -13.91 -1.06
N GLU A 20 5.78 -14.50 -0.15
CA GLU A 20 5.45 -15.75 0.53
C GLU A 20 4.18 -15.64 1.39
N SER A 21 4.00 -14.47 2.03
CA SER A 21 2.83 -14.19 2.87
C SER A 21 1.60 -13.92 2.01
N LEU A 22 1.69 -12.95 1.10
CA LEU A 22 0.56 -12.55 0.25
C LEU A 22 0.12 -13.64 -0.72
N SER A 23 0.97 -14.64 -1.01
CA SER A 23 0.60 -15.79 -1.83
C SER A 23 -0.25 -16.84 -1.11
N THR A 24 -0.27 -16.85 0.23
CA THR A 24 -0.79 -17.99 1.01
C THR A 24 -1.94 -17.62 1.96
N ILE A 25 -2.05 -16.34 2.34
CA ILE A 25 -3.10 -15.88 3.25
C ILE A 25 -4.48 -15.86 2.59
N ASP A 26 -5.54 -16.01 3.39
CA ASP A 26 -6.93 -15.87 2.93
C ASP A 26 -7.34 -14.39 2.76
N ASP A 27 -8.57 -14.16 2.29
CA ASP A 27 -9.08 -12.82 2.02
C ASP A 27 -9.30 -11.97 3.28
N GLU A 28 -9.63 -12.57 4.42
CA GLU A 28 -9.78 -11.84 5.68
C GLU A 28 -8.43 -11.39 6.22
N GLN A 29 -7.42 -12.25 6.12
CA GLN A 29 -6.04 -11.92 6.44
C GLN A 29 -5.49 -10.87 5.49
N TYR A 30 -5.76 -10.98 4.18
CA TYR A 30 -5.36 -9.98 3.20
C TYR A 30 -5.97 -8.60 3.49
N LYS A 31 -7.26 -8.54 3.85
CA LYS A 31 -7.88 -7.27 4.31
C LYS A 31 -7.13 -6.66 5.49
N LYS A 32 -6.74 -7.47 6.48
CA LYS A 32 -5.94 -6.97 7.63
C LYS A 32 -4.59 -6.41 7.17
N VAL A 33 -3.90 -7.07 6.25
CA VAL A 33 -2.65 -6.55 5.67
C VAL A 33 -2.86 -5.21 4.99
N VAL A 34 -3.91 -5.08 4.15
CA VAL A 34 -4.27 -3.81 3.49
C VAL A 34 -4.48 -2.71 4.51
N ILE A 35 -5.25 -2.98 5.58
CA ILE A 35 -5.54 -1.99 6.62
C ILE A 35 -4.27 -1.51 7.30
N GLU A 36 -3.41 -2.43 7.74
CA GLU A 36 -2.18 -2.06 8.45
C GLU A 36 -1.18 -1.35 7.52
N PHE A 37 -1.05 -1.80 6.27
CA PHE A 37 -0.23 -1.13 5.26
C PHE A 37 -0.59 0.35 5.11
N PHE A 38 -1.86 0.66 4.87
CA PHE A 38 -2.30 2.05 4.68
C PHE A 38 -2.38 2.85 5.98
N LYS A 39 -2.54 2.21 7.14
CA LYS A 39 -2.38 2.88 8.45
C LYS A 39 -0.95 3.38 8.63
N GLU A 40 0.04 2.54 8.33
CA GLU A 40 1.46 2.93 8.41
C GLU A 40 1.78 4.06 7.42
N LEU A 41 1.27 3.99 6.20
CA LEU A 41 1.40 5.09 5.24
C LEU A 41 0.71 6.38 5.71
N ASP A 42 -0.46 6.28 6.33
CA ASP A 42 -1.19 7.46 6.87
C ASP A 42 -0.43 8.10 8.04
N GLN A 43 0.30 7.31 8.85
CA GLN A 43 1.22 7.87 9.84
C GLN A 43 2.33 8.70 9.19
N LEU A 44 2.90 8.24 8.07
CA LEU A 44 3.89 9.01 7.31
C LEU A 44 3.29 10.30 6.76
N LYS A 45 2.10 10.24 6.17
CA LYS A 45 1.36 11.41 5.71
C LYS A 45 1.15 12.44 6.83
N LYS A 46 0.76 11.99 8.03
CA LYS A 46 0.61 12.85 9.22
C LYS A 46 1.92 13.47 9.72
N LYS A 47 3.06 12.83 9.47
CA LYS A 47 4.40 13.40 9.72
C LYS A 47 4.82 14.44 8.67
N GLY A 48 3.99 14.70 7.65
CA GLY A 48 4.27 15.66 6.59
C GLY A 48 5.04 15.07 5.41
N ILE A 49 5.12 13.74 5.29
CA ILE A 49 5.63 13.11 4.07
C ILE A 49 4.61 13.32 2.96
N LEU A 50 5.04 14.01 1.92
CA LEU A 50 4.26 14.28 0.72
C LEU A 50 4.71 13.35 -0.42
N ILE A 51 3.78 12.96 -1.29
CA ILE A 51 4.13 12.28 -2.53
C ILE A 51 4.82 13.27 -3.48
N ASP A 52 5.96 12.88 -4.05
CA ASP A 52 6.72 13.66 -5.02
C ASP A 52 7.26 12.73 -6.11
N ASN A 53 7.83 13.30 -7.17
CA ASN A 53 8.32 12.57 -8.32
C ASN A 53 9.41 11.54 -7.97
N GLU A 54 10.26 11.84 -6.97
CA GLU A 54 11.30 10.91 -6.53
C GLU A 54 10.67 9.68 -5.88
N LEU A 55 9.71 9.87 -4.98
CA LEU A 55 9.02 8.77 -4.35
C LEU A 55 8.17 7.97 -5.33
N ILE A 56 7.49 8.63 -6.26
CA ILE A 56 6.72 7.96 -7.32
C ILE A 56 7.65 7.07 -8.15
N ARG A 57 8.83 7.58 -8.53
CA ARG A 57 9.83 6.80 -9.27
C ARG A 57 10.30 5.61 -8.47
N PHE A 58 10.63 5.80 -7.19
CA PHE A 58 11.04 4.72 -6.30
C PHE A 58 9.97 3.62 -6.18
N ILE A 59 8.70 3.98 -5.96
CA ILE A 59 7.61 3.00 -5.88
C ILE A 59 7.42 2.27 -7.21
N SER A 60 7.62 2.97 -8.34
CA SER A 60 7.53 2.37 -9.68
C SER A 60 8.65 1.36 -9.96
N GLU A 61 9.88 1.68 -9.52
CA GLU A 61 11.01 0.74 -9.57
C GLU A 61 10.73 -0.49 -8.71
N LYS A 62 10.23 -0.29 -7.48
CA LYS A 62 9.81 -1.37 -6.58
C LYS A 62 8.70 -2.24 -7.16
N TYR A 63 7.71 -1.63 -7.81
CA TYR A 63 6.65 -2.37 -8.51
C TYR A 63 7.25 -3.27 -9.60
N SER A 64 8.26 -2.79 -10.34
CA SER A 64 8.92 -3.56 -11.38
C SER A 64 9.64 -4.79 -10.79
N GLU A 65 10.37 -4.62 -9.68
CA GLU A 65 11.00 -5.74 -8.95
C GLU A 65 9.96 -6.75 -8.47
N ILE A 66 8.86 -6.28 -7.87
CA ILE A 66 7.78 -7.14 -7.37
C ILE A 66 7.08 -7.90 -8.52
N SER A 67 6.96 -7.27 -9.70
CA SER A 67 6.28 -7.85 -10.85
C SER A 67 6.95 -9.09 -11.43
N GLU A 68 8.25 -9.29 -11.15
CA GLU A 68 8.98 -10.51 -11.53
C GLU A 68 8.35 -11.77 -10.93
N LYS A 69 7.57 -11.63 -9.83
CA LYS A 69 6.87 -12.72 -9.15
C LYS A 69 5.43 -12.95 -9.61
N PHE A 70 4.89 -12.14 -10.52
CA PHE A 70 3.48 -12.24 -10.91
C PHE A 70 3.14 -13.54 -11.63
N GLU A 71 4.02 -13.99 -12.55
CA GLU A 71 3.83 -15.27 -13.24
C GLU A 71 3.87 -16.47 -12.30
N GLU A 72 4.52 -16.35 -11.14
CA GLU A 72 4.60 -17.43 -10.14
C GLU A 72 3.30 -17.60 -9.35
N ASN A 73 2.53 -16.52 -9.14
CA ASN A 73 1.29 -16.56 -8.38
C ASN A 73 0.29 -15.46 -8.81
N PRO A 74 -0.79 -15.82 -9.53
CA PRO A 74 -1.81 -14.85 -9.96
C PRO A 74 -2.58 -14.16 -8.81
N ILE A 75 -2.73 -14.83 -7.66
CA ILE A 75 -3.38 -14.23 -6.48
C ILE A 75 -2.48 -13.13 -5.89
N TYR A 76 -1.17 -13.37 -5.85
CA TYR A 76 -0.20 -12.36 -5.45
C TYR A 76 -0.23 -11.15 -6.38
N GLU A 77 -0.19 -11.38 -7.69
CA GLU A 77 -0.32 -10.33 -8.71
C GLU A 77 -1.57 -9.47 -8.46
N GLU A 78 -2.75 -10.10 -8.36
CA GLU A 78 -4.00 -9.40 -8.14
C GLU A 78 -3.97 -8.54 -6.87
N ARG A 79 -3.39 -9.06 -5.79
CA ARG A 79 -3.28 -8.37 -4.50
C ARG A 79 -2.35 -7.17 -4.56
N ILE A 80 -1.24 -7.27 -5.29
CA ILE A 80 -0.30 -6.16 -5.49
C ILE A 80 -0.89 -5.08 -6.40
N GLN A 81 -1.54 -5.48 -7.50
CA GLN A 81 -2.17 -4.55 -8.45
C GLN A 81 -3.32 -3.75 -7.82
N ARG A 82 -3.91 -4.21 -6.71
CA ARG A 82 -4.90 -3.45 -5.95
C ARG A 82 -4.31 -2.42 -4.99
N ILE A 83 -3.04 -2.58 -4.58
CA ILE A 83 -2.40 -1.74 -3.56
C ILE A 83 -1.48 -0.71 -4.18
N LEU A 84 -0.50 -1.12 -4.99
CA LEU A 84 0.58 -0.24 -5.42
C LEU A 84 0.12 0.94 -6.29
N PRO A 85 -0.84 0.78 -7.24
CA PRO A 85 -1.37 1.91 -8.00
C PRO A 85 -2.09 2.97 -7.15
N GLU A 86 -2.47 2.66 -5.92
CA GLU A 86 -3.13 3.62 -5.02
C GLU A 86 -2.12 4.58 -4.38
N ILE A 87 -0.82 4.28 -4.46
CA ILE A 87 0.25 5.05 -3.85
C ILE A 87 1.31 5.53 -4.85
N SER A 88 1.27 5.04 -6.09
CA SER A 88 2.07 5.52 -7.23
C SER A 88 1.18 6.03 -8.37
N GLU A 89 1.71 6.92 -9.20
CA GLU A 89 1.03 7.32 -10.44
C GLU A 89 1.11 6.20 -11.48
N TYR A 90 0.10 5.33 -11.50
CA TYR A 90 -0.15 4.44 -12.64
C TYR A 90 -1.41 4.93 -13.37
N CYS A 91 -1.21 5.73 -14.41
CA CYS A 91 -2.26 6.32 -15.28
C CYS A 91 -3.21 7.36 -14.65
N SER A 92 -3.26 7.47 -13.32
CA SER A 92 -3.99 8.52 -12.60
C SER A 92 -3.27 8.92 -11.31
N PRO A 93 -3.49 10.14 -10.79
CA PRO A 93 -2.98 10.53 -9.48
C PRO A 93 -3.39 9.53 -8.39
N PRO A 94 -2.48 9.15 -7.48
CA PRO A 94 -2.76 8.15 -6.46
C PRO A 94 -3.80 8.65 -5.45
N TYR A 95 -4.96 7.99 -5.41
CA TYR A 95 -6.13 8.42 -4.63
C TYR A 95 -5.88 8.48 -3.11
N PHE A 96 -4.98 7.64 -2.59
CA PHE A 96 -4.71 7.56 -1.15
C PHE A 96 -4.15 8.86 -0.57
N TRP A 97 -3.19 9.51 -1.25
CA TRP A 97 -2.44 10.62 -0.68
C TRP A 97 -3.33 11.83 -0.37
N ASP A 98 -4.36 12.07 -1.19
CA ASP A 98 -5.28 13.20 -1.05
C ASP A 98 -6.52 12.88 -0.22
N THR A 99 -6.71 11.62 0.18
CA THR A 99 -7.92 11.17 0.88
C THR A 99 -7.63 10.85 2.36
N PRO A 100 -8.47 11.25 3.32
CA PRO A 100 -8.36 10.79 4.70
C PRO A 100 -8.45 9.26 4.78
N LEU A 101 -7.62 8.60 5.60
CA LEU A 101 -7.57 7.13 5.69
C LEU A 101 -8.95 6.48 5.88
N HIS A 102 -9.79 7.05 6.75
CA HIS A 102 -11.15 6.56 6.99
C HIS A 102 -11.98 6.52 5.70
N ASP A 103 -11.97 7.61 4.94
CA ASP A 103 -12.77 7.73 3.73
C ASP A 103 -12.19 6.89 2.60
N TYR A 104 -10.85 6.83 2.51
CA TYR A 104 -10.14 5.96 1.57
C TYR A 104 -10.57 4.50 1.76
N MET A 105 -10.53 4.01 3.00
CA MET A 105 -10.83 2.62 3.34
C MET A 105 -12.29 2.27 3.11
N LYS A 106 -13.18 3.19 3.47
CA LYS A 106 -14.61 3.02 3.21
C LYS A 106 -14.91 2.95 1.72
N ASN A 107 -14.37 3.89 0.93
CA ASN A 107 -14.73 4.03 -0.47
C ASN A 107 -14.02 3.02 -1.38
N LYS A 108 -12.75 2.71 -1.11
CA LYS A 108 -11.94 1.81 -1.95
C LYS A 108 -12.11 0.34 -1.56
N TRP A 109 -12.18 0.07 -0.26
CA TRP A 109 -12.13 -1.29 0.27
C TRP A 109 -13.45 -1.75 0.90
N GLY A 110 -14.43 -0.85 1.05
CA GLY A 110 -15.68 -1.17 1.73
C GLY A 110 -15.50 -1.43 3.23
N LEU A 111 -14.41 -0.94 3.82
CA LEU A 111 -14.02 -1.21 5.21
C LEU A 111 -14.31 -0.01 6.10
N THR A 112 -14.97 -0.24 7.24
CA THR A 112 -15.18 0.80 8.25
C THR A 112 -14.12 0.69 9.33
N ILE A 113 -13.37 1.78 9.55
CA ILE A 113 -12.29 1.83 10.54
C ILE A 113 -12.66 2.80 11.65
N ASN A 114 -12.79 2.31 12.88
CA ASN A 114 -13.14 3.12 14.02
C ASN A 114 -11.86 3.55 14.75
N ALA A 115 -11.92 4.61 15.56
CA ALA A 115 -10.78 5.08 16.37
C ALA A 115 -10.18 4.01 17.30
N SER A 116 -10.91 2.93 17.56
CA SER A 116 -10.55 1.78 18.41
C SER A 116 -10.29 0.47 17.64
N GLY A 117 -10.26 0.48 16.30
CA GLY A 117 -10.07 -0.72 15.46
C GLY A 117 -11.29 -1.11 14.61
N LEU A 118 -11.12 -2.16 13.79
CA LEU A 118 -12.05 -2.59 12.74
C LEU A 118 -13.41 -3.08 13.26
N GLN A 119 -14.47 -2.81 12.52
CA GLN A 119 -15.67 -3.66 12.49
C GLN A 119 -15.72 -4.35 11.12
N LEU A 120 -15.63 -5.68 11.12
CA LEU A 120 -15.87 -6.55 9.96
C LEU A 120 -17.37 -6.78 9.80
#